data_AF-A0A078G974-F1
#
_entry.id   AF-A0A078G974-F1
#
_cell.length_a   1.000
_cell.length_b   1.000
_cell.length_c   1.000
_cell.angle_alpha   90.00
_cell.angle_beta   90.00
_cell.angle_gamma   90.00
#
_symmetry.space_group_name_H-M   'P 1'
#
loop_
_entity.id
_entity.type
_entity.pdbx_description
1 polymer ?
#
loop_
_entity_poly.entity_id
_entity_poly.type
_entity_poly.pdbx_seq_one_letter_code
_entity_poly.pdbx_strand_id
1 'polypeptide(L)'
;MSSWVCSYVTRNVVTSDHPPQHPFSLSQHFGSPASFRRASVKLPLTSTPKFRPLKLQKFRSLSTTHEGGEDSESVVQTLKIPDEWLLPSKAIEESEWLRVTLHKWLDDEYCPEPTNVEISNVAAKSFHTSLLEKETDMGTILLKMAQDLTSVSYQESFHGAFTSANAAINLIVERLES
;
A
#
# COMPACT_ATOMS: atom_id res chain seq x y z
N MET A 1 17.34 14.64 27.38
CA MET A 1 16.88 13.64 28.37
C MET A 1 15.54 14.08 28.90
N SER A 2 14.44 13.43 28.49
CA SER A 2 13.18 13.37 29.24
C SER A 2 12.30 12.29 28.60
N SER A 3 12.27 11.16 29.29
CA SER A 3 11.46 9.96 29.00
C SER A 3 10.04 10.18 29.50
N TRP A 4 9.04 9.79 28.71
CA TRP A 4 7.68 9.60 29.20
C TRP A 4 7.30 8.14 28.97
N VAL A 5 7.47 7.35 30.02
CA VAL A 5 6.88 6.02 30.17
C VAL A 5 5.42 6.20 30.59
N CYS A 6 4.47 5.65 29.84
CA CYS A 6 3.08 5.54 30.26
C CYS A 6 2.81 4.08 30.64
N SER A 7 2.71 3.82 31.94
CA SER A 7 2.43 2.50 32.51
C SER A 7 0.93 2.17 32.51
N TYR A 8 0.66 0.89 32.35
CA TYR A 8 -0.63 0.19 32.35
C TYR A 8 -1.42 0.35 33.66
N VAL A 9 -2.76 0.39 33.56
CA VAL A 9 -3.68 -0.03 34.63
C VAL A 9 -4.68 -1.02 34.04
N THR A 10 -4.49 -2.29 34.37
CA THR A 10 -5.46 -3.38 34.22
C THR A 10 -6.43 -3.36 35.41
N ARG A 11 -7.73 -3.47 35.15
CA ARG A 11 -8.74 -3.81 36.15
C ARG A 11 -9.40 -5.13 35.74
N ASN A 12 -9.30 -6.12 36.61
CA ASN A 12 -9.94 -7.43 36.49
C ASN A 12 -11.13 -7.57 37.45
N VAL A 13 -11.92 -8.61 37.16
CA VAL A 13 -12.76 -9.46 38.02
C VAL A 13 -14.23 -9.01 38.21
N VAL A 14 -15.18 -9.83 37.73
CA VAL A 14 -15.97 -10.81 38.52
C VAL A 14 -16.97 -11.52 37.60
N THR A 15 -16.87 -12.85 37.56
CA THR A 15 -17.82 -13.83 37.00
C THR A 15 -18.93 -14.14 38.01
N SER A 16 -20.17 -14.33 37.53
CA SER A 16 -21.12 -15.25 38.18
C SER A 16 -22.10 -15.82 37.15
N ASP A 17 -22.10 -17.15 37.05
CA ASP A 17 -23.10 -17.97 36.37
C ASP A 17 -24.38 -18.10 37.22
N HIS A 18 -25.56 -18.03 36.58
CA HIS A 18 -26.61 -19.08 36.46
C HIS A 18 -28.04 -18.48 36.28
N PRO A 19 -28.96 -19.16 35.54
CA PRO A 19 -30.28 -18.64 35.10
C PRO A 19 -31.45 -19.10 36.01
N PRO A 20 -32.70 -18.58 35.85
CA PRO A 20 -33.74 -19.34 35.09
C PRO A 20 -34.92 -18.54 34.45
N GLN A 21 -35.49 -19.14 33.40
CA GLN A 21 -36.89 -19.28 32.90
C GLN A 21 -37.99 -18.15 32.94
N HIS A 22 -38.71 -18.10 31.80
CA HIS A 22 -39.95 -17.41 31.33
C HIS A 22 -41.17 -17.39 32.30
N PRO A 23 -42.38 -16.79 31.99
CA PRO A 23 -42.88 -16.15 30.75
C PRO A 23 -43.70 -14.84 30.95
N PHE A 24 -43.64 -13.85 30.05
CA PHE A 24 -44.73 -12.86 29.93
C PHE A 24 -44.92 -12.40 28.49
N SER A 25 -46.18 -12.51 28.04
CA SER A 25 -46.72 -11.96 26.81
C SER A 25 -47.42 -10.65 27.15
N LEU A 26 -47.09 -9.53 26.49
CA LEU A 26 -48.09 -8.51 26.13
C LEU A 26 -47.55 -7.53 25.09
N SER A 27 -48.30 -7.43 24.02
CA SER A 27 -48.23 -6.48 22.90
C SER A 27 -48.00 -5.03 23.34
N GLN A 28 -47.00 -4.35 22.76
CA GLN A 28 -46.96 -2.89 22.72
C GLN A 28 -46.57 -2.37 21.33
N HIS A 29 -47.61 -1.87 20.65
CA HIS A 29 -47.66 -0.70 19.78
C HIS A 29 -46.42 -0.35 18.94
N PHE A 30 -46.57 -0.55 17.63
CA PHE A 30 -45.82 0.16 16.59
C PHE A 30 -46.05 1.67 16.72
N GLY A 31 -45.10 2.38 17.35
CA GLY A 31 -44.96 3.82 17.23
C GLY A 31 -44.39 4.17 15.85
N SER A 32 -45.13 4.96 15.08
CA SER A 32 -44.65 5.53 13.82
C SER A 32 -43.39 6.37 14.05
N PRO A 33 -42.33 6.26 13.24
CA PRO A 33 -41.19 7.15 13.39
C PRO A 33 -41.58 8.55 12.93
N ALA A 34 -41.29 9.52 13.80
CA ALA A 34 -41.39 10.94 13.49
C ALA A 34 -40.61 11.27 12.22
N SER A 35 -41.23 12.05 11.34
CA SER A 35 -40.66 12.55 10.11
C SER A 35 -39.41 13.39 10.41
N PHE A 36 -38.22 12.82 10.22
CA PHE A 36 -36.97 13.58 10.26
C PHE A 36 -36.95 14.54 9.07
N ARG A 37 -37.13 15.83 9.33
CA ARG A 37 -36.83 16.88 8.36
C ARG A 37 -35.32 16.89 8.14
N ARG A 38 -34.89 16.28 7.03
CA ARG A 38 -33.51 16.38 6.52
C ARG A 38 -33.25 17.84 6.16
N ALA A 39 -32.46 18.53 6.98
CA ALA A 39 -31.89 19.81 6.60
C ALA A 39 -30.91 19.57 5.45
N SER A 40 -31.20 20.18 4.29
CA SER A 40 -30.33 20.12 3.12
C SER A 40 -29.16 21.09 3.36
N VAL A 41 -28.01 20.54 3.76
CA VAL A 41 -26.77 21.30 3.90
C VAL A 41 -26.20 21.52 2.50
N LYS A 42 -26.15 22.78 2.07
CA LYS A 42 -25.47 23.18 0.84
C LYS A 42 -23.96 23.11 1.07
N LEU A 43 -23.34 22.04 0.61
CA LEU A 43 -21.88 21.92 0.58
C LEU A 43 -21.32 22.92 -0.45
N PRO A 44 -20.31 23.74 -0.09
CA PRO A 44 -19.65 24.60 -1.05
C PRO A 44 -18.90 23.75 -2.09
N LEU A 45 -19.31 23.86 -3.36
CA LEU A 45 -18.48 23.46 -4.49
C LEU A 45 -17.32 24.45 -4.59
N THR A 46 -16.12 24.06 -4.19
CA THR A 46 -14.87 24.57 -4.78
C THR A 46 -13.65 23.90 -4.17
N SER A 47 -13.05 23.00 -4.94
CA SER A 47 -11.61 22.90 -5.18
C SER A 47 -11.44 21.64 -6.00
N THR A 48 -11.31 21.79 -7.31
CA THR A 48 -10.93 20.68 -8.18
C THR A 48 -9.56 20.19 -7.73
N PRO A 49 -9.41 18.93 -7.29
CA PRO A 49 -8.08 18.39 -7.04
C PRO A 49 -7.27 18.50 -8.32
N LYS A 50 -6.12 19.17 -8.21
CA LYS A 50 -5.20 19.39 -9.32
C LYS A 50 -4.41 18.09 -9.49
N PHE A 51 -5.04 17.10 -10.10
CA PHE A 51 -4.37 15.87 -10.48
C PHE A 51 -3.16 16.24 -11.34
N ARG A 52 -1.96 15.97 -10.84
CA ARG A 52 -0.78 15.98 -11.70
C ARG A 52 -0.99 14.84 -12.69
N PRO A 53 -0.99 15.10 -14.01
CA PRO A 53 -1.05 14.01 -14.95
C PRO A 53 0.22 13.19 -14.78
N LEU A 54 0.10 11.99 -14.22
CA LEU A 54 1.11 10.96 -14.36
C LEU A 54 1.27 10.77 -15.86
N LYS A 55 2.40 11.23 -16.41
CA LYS A 55 2.77 10.91 -17.78
C LYS A 55 3.00 9.40 -17.80
N LEU A 56 1.96 8.67 -18.18
CA LEU A 56 2.11 7.29 -18.61
C LEU A 56 3.04 7.33 -19.83
N GLN A 57 4.33 7.11 -19.62
CA GLN A 57 5.28 6.91 -20.69
C GLN A 57 4.82 5.68 -21.46
N LYS A 58 4.17 5.94 -22.58
CA LYS A 58 3.84 4.93 -23.57
C LYS A 58 5.15 4.32 -24.02
N PHE A 59 5.45 3.11 -23.54
CA PHE A 59 6.54 2.29 -24.02
C PHE A 59 6.46 2.26 -25.55
N ARG A 60 7.43 2.90 -26.19
CA ARG A 60 7.50 2.98 -27.65
C ARG A 60 8.06 1.64 -28.09
N SER A 61 7.18 0.70 -28.46
CA SER A 61 7.59 -0.55 -29.10
C SER A 61 8.34 -0.18 -30.39
N LEU A 62 9.67 -0.31 -30.36
CA LEU A 62 10.51 -0.16 -31.53
C LEU A 62 10.37 -1.46 -32.34
N SER A 63 9.42 -1.48 -33.26
CA SER A 63 9.28 -2.57 -34.22
C SER A 63 10.45 -2.51 -35.21
N THR A 64 11.50 -3.27 -34.93
CA THR A 64 12.49 -3.65 -35.95
C THR A 64 11.77 -4.51 -36.97
N THR A 65 11.65 -4.02 -38.20
CA THR A 65 11.13 -4.78 -39.34
C THR A 65 12.17 -5.84 -39.71
N HIS A 66 11.90 -7.09 -39.36
CA HIS A 66 12.61 -8.24 -39.93
C HIS A 66 11.55 -9.11 -40.62
N GLU A 67 11.60 -9.15 -41.95
CA GLU A 67 10.78 -10.06 -42.74
C GLU A 67 11.32 -11.49 -42.58
N GLY A 68 10.46 -12.41 -42.15
CA GLY A 68 10.71 -13.84 -42.22
C GLY A 68 10.16 -14.64 -41.05
N GLY A 69 9.01 -15.30 -41.29
CA GLY A 69 8.70 -16.65 -40.80
C GLY A 69 8.40 -16.85 -39.31
N GLU A 70 7.12 -17.13 -39.05
CA GLU A 70 6.62 -18.08 -38.03
C GLU A 70 6.79 -17.73 -36.53
N ASP A 71 5.64 -17.51 -35.89
CA ASP A 71 5.39 -17.50 -34.44
C ASP A 71 6.14 -16.45 -33.60
N SER A 72 5.68 -15.20 -33.66
CA SER A 72 6.11 -14.13 -32.75
C SER A 72 5.08 -13.93 -31.64
N GLU A 73 5.11 -14.79 -30.62
CA GLU A 73 4.69 -14.34 -29.30
C GLU A 73 5.50 -13.08 -28.99
N SER A 74 4.80 -11.96 -28.84
CA SER A 74 5.37 -10.65 -28.50
C SER A 74 6.19 -10.78 -27.23
N VAL A 75 7.50 -10.94 -27.35
CA VAL A 75 8.44 -10.97 -26.22
C VAL A 75 8.39 -9.61 -25.53
N VAL A 76 7.63 -9.53 -24.44
CA VAL A 76 7.56 -8.35 -23.59
C VAL A 76 8.96 -8.13 -23.04
N GLN A 77 9.54 -6.95 -23.27
CA GLN A 77 10.88 -6.64 -22.77
C GLN A 77 10.86 -6.71 -21.24
N THR A 78 11.60 -7.69 -20.70
CA THR A 78 11.75 -7.88 -19.27
C THR A 78 12.60 -6.76 -18.69
N LEU A 79 12.01 -5.94 -17.82
CA LEU A 79 12.74 -4.93 -17.07
C LEU A 79 13.53 -5.60 -15.95
N LYS A 80 14.84 -5.32 -15.89
CA LYS A 80 15.75 -5.94 -14.93
C LYS A 80 16.57 -4.91 -14.17
N ILE A 81 16.89 -5.23 -12.94
CA ILE A 81 17.90 -4.51 -12.14
C ILE A 81 19.32 -4.93 -12.55
N PRO A 82 20.34 -4.08 -12.34
CA PRO A 82 21.73 -4.40 -12.61
C PRO A 82 22.30 -5.33 -11.54
N ASP A 83 23.19 -6.23 -11.96
CA ASP A 83 23.83 -7.22 -11.08
C ASP A 83 24.65 -6.57 -9.94
N GLU A 84 25.10 -5.33 -10.14
CA GLU A 84 25.83 -4.54 -9.14
C GLU A 84 25.03 -4.34 -7.85
N TRP A 85 23.70 -4.26 -7.95
CA TRP A 85 22.80 -4.09 -6.81
C TRP A 85 22.63 -5.38 -6.00
N LEU A 86 23.01 -6.53 -6.56
CA LEU A 86 22.91 -7.83 -5.89
C LEU A 86 24.02 -8.03 -4.85
N LEU A 87 25.04 -7.16 -4.80
CA LEU A 87 26.07 -7.19 -3.78
C LEU A 87 25.45 -6.80 -2.43
N PRO A 88 25.69 -7.53 -1.32
CA PRO A 88 25.02 -7.24 -0.04
C PRO A 88 25.14 -5.79 0.44
N SER A 89 26.29 -5.15 0.22
CA SER A 89 26.49 -3.73 0.56
C SER A 89 25.60 -2.80 -0.27
N LYS A 90 25.51 -3.05 -1.58
CA LYS A 90 24.64 -2.28 -2.49
C LYS A 90 23.17 -2.59 -2.27
N ALA A 91 22.82 -3.85 -2.01
CA ALA A 91 21.45 -4.25 -1.71
C ALA A 91 20.89 -3.49 -0.49
N ILE A 92 21.70 -3.36 0.57
CA ILE A 92 21.33 -2.55 1.74
C ILE A 92 21.18 -1.08 1.35
N GLU A 93 22.16 -0.51 0.62
CA GLU A 93 22.12 0.90 0.18
C GLU A 93 20.84 1.23 -0.60
N GLU A 94 20.52 0.45 -1.65
CA GLU A 94 19.37 0.71 -2.50
C GLU A 94 18.04 0.44 -1.79
N SER A 95 17.99 -0.51 -0.85
CA SER A 95 16.79 -0.77 -0.04
C SER A 95 16.52 0.33 0.98
N GLU A 96 17.56 0.86 1.62
CA GLU A 96 17.45 1.99 2.54
C GLU A 96 17.03 3.26 1.79
N TRP A 97 17.57 3.47 0.59
CA TRP A 97 17.13 4.53 -0.30
C TRP A 97 15.64 4.39 -0.66
N LEU A 98 15.20 3.18 -1.02
CA LEU A 98 13.80 2.91 -1.35
C LEU A 98 12.88 3.21 -0.16
N ARG A 99 13.26 2.80 1.06
CA ARG A 99 12.49 3.07 2.28
C ARG A 99 12.20 4.57 2.42
N VAL A 100 13.26 5.38 2.41
CA VAL A 100 13.15 6.83 2.66
C VAL A 100 12.37 7.50 1.53
N THR A 101 12.65 7.12 0.29
CA THR A 101 12.04 7.74 -0.89
C THR A 101 10.56 7.38 -1.02
N LEU A 102 10.20 6.11 -0.81
CA LEU A 102 8.82 5.65 -0.86
C LEU A 102 7.98 6.26 0.26
N HIS A 103 8.51 6.32 1.49
CA HIS A 103 7.82 6.97 2.60
C HIS A 103 7.47 8.42 2.27
N LYS A 104 8.45 9.18 1.79
CA LYS A 104 8.24 10.56 1.37
C LYS A 104 7.21 10.66 0.24
N TRP A 105 7.29 9.79 -0.77
CA TRP A 105 6.36 9.79 -1.88
C TRP A 105 4.92 9.55 -1.43
N LEU A 106 4.69 8.62 -0.50
CA LEU A 106 3.37 8.33 0.05
C LEU A 106 2.80 9.52 0.82
N ASP A 107 3.63 10.18 1.63
CA ASP A 107 3.26 11.39 2.38
C ASP A 107 2.90 12.55 1.44
N ASP A 108 3.63 12.70 0.33
CA ASP A 108 3.42 13.74 -0.67
C ASP A 108 2.15 13.49 -1.53
N GLU A 109 1.80 12.23 -1.81
CA GLU A 109 0.68 11.87 -2.69
C GLU A 109 -0.67 11.79 -1.96
N TYR A 110 -0.71 11.23 -0.75
CA TYR A 110 -1.97 10.96 -0.04
C TYR A 110 -2.16 11.88 1.16
N CYS A 111 -1.30 11.71 2.17
CA CYS A 111 -1.06 12.55 3.34
C CYS A 111 -0.13 11.77 4.29
N PRO A 112 0.51 12.43 5.26
CA PRO A 112 1.30 11.73 6.27
C PRO A 112 0.44 10.82 7.15
N GLU A 113 0.77 9.53 7.18
CA GLU A 113 0.07 8.50 7.96
C GLU A 113 1.09 7.53 8.60
N PRO A 114 0.81 6.98 9.79
CA PRO A 114 1.70 5.98 10.40
C PRO A 114 1.85 4.72 9.53
N THR A 115 0.81 4.37 8.76
CA THR A 115 0.85 3.25 7.79
C THR A 115 1.91 3.45 6.71
N ASN A 116 2.21 4.68 6.29
CA ASN A 116 3.23 4.94 5.26
C ASN A 116 4.63 4.53 5.73
N VAL A 117 4.91 4.68 7.04
CA VAL A 117 6.15 4.19 7.66
C VAL A 117 6.21 2.66 7.54
N GLU A 118 5.13 1.97 7.87
CA GLU A 118 5.07 0.51 7.79
C GLU A 118 5.23 -0.01 6.35
N ILE A 119 4.51 0.60 5.40
CA ILE A 119 4.62 0.28 3.96
C ILE A 119 6.06 0.42 3.50
N SER A 120 6.70 1.56 3.80
CA SER A 120 8.07 1.80 3.36
C SER A 120 9.08 0.81 3.94
N ASN A 121 8.91 0.42 5.21
CA ASN A 121 9.74 -0.58 5.87
C ASN A 121 9.56 -1.96 5.22
N VAL A 122 8.31 -2.38 5.01
CA VAL A 122 8.00 -3.69 4.42
C VAL A 122 8.48 -3.76 2.97
N ALA A 123 8.24 -2.72 2.17
CA ALA A 123 8.70 -2.64 0.78
C ALA A 123 10.23 -2.72 0.67
N ALA A 124 10.95 -1.94 1.49
CA ALA A 124 12.42 -1.96 1.53
C ALA A 124 12.96 -3.33 1.95
N LYS A 125 12.37 -3.96 2.97
CA LYS A 125 12.75 -5.31 3.41
C LYS A 125 12.50 -6.35 2.31
N SER A 126 11.36 -6.27 1.64
CA SER A 126 11.00 -7.15 0.53
C SER A 126 12.02 -7.03 -0.60
N PHE A 127 12.32 -5.79 -1.02
CA PHE A 127 13.31 -5.50 -2.05
C PHE A 127 14.70 -6.02 -1.68
N HIS A 128 15.19 -5.70 -0.47
CA HIS A 128 16.47 -6.20 0.03
C HIS A 128 16.56 -7.72 -0.05
N THR A 129 15.49 -8.41 0.38
CA THR A 129 15.43 -9.88 0.36
C THR A 129 15.50 -10.41 -1.07
N SER A 130 14.76 -9.81 -2.01
CA SER A 130 14.86 -10.16 -3.43
C SER A 130 16.28 -10.00 -3.99
N LEU A 131 16.98 -8.91 -3.65
CA LEU A 131 18.36 -8.68 -4.08
C LEU A 131 19.33 -9.73 -3.54
N LEU A 132 19.16 -10.13 -2.27
CA LEU A 132 19.96 -11.20 -1.67
C LEU A 132 19.69 -12.57 -2.30
N GLU A 133 18.44 -12.81 -2.72
CA GLU A 133 18.02 -14.00 -3.46
C GLU A 133 18.44 -13.98 -4.93
N LYS A 134 19.13 -12.92 -5.39
CA LYS A 134 19.56 -12.73 -6.78
C LYS A 134 18.41 -12.61 -7.78
N GLU A 135 17.23 -12.21 -7.30
CA GLU A 135 16.12 -11.92 -8.18
C GLU A 135 16.40 -10.62 -8.93
N THR A 136 16.25 -10.65 -10.26
CA THR A 136 16.52 -9.49 -11.13
C THR A 136 15.30 -9.04 -11.92
N ASP A 137 14.29 -9.89 -12.04
CA ASP A 137 13.07 -9.60 -12.77
C ASP A 137 12.17 -8.66 -11.97
N MET A 138 11.90 -7.47 -12.52
CA MET A 138 11.10 -6.45 -11.84
C MET A 138 9.64 -6.90 -11.63
N GLY A 139 9.11 -7.75 -12.50
CA GLY A 139 7.77 -8.33 -12.33
C GLY A 139 7.70 -9.26 -11.11
N THR A 140 8.70 -10.12 -10.96
CA THR A 140 8.83 -11.02 -9.80
C THR A 140 9.03 -10.22 -8.51
N ILE A 141 9.90 -9.20 -8.53
CA ILE A 141 10.11 -8.30 -7.40
C ILE A 141 8.79 -7.59 -7.02
N LEU A 142 8.06 -7.05 -8.00
CA LEU A 142 6.76 -6.40 -7.78
C LEU A 142 5.77 -7.35 -7.11
N LEU A 143 5.62 -8.56 -7.62
CA LEU A 143 4.64 -9.53 -7.10
C LEU A 143 5.00 -9.96 -5.68
N LYS A 144 6.28 -10.23 -5.40
CA LYS A 144 6.76 -10.54 -4.05
C LYS A 144 6.51 -9.39 -3.08
N MET A 145 6.82 -8.16 -3.51
CA MET A 145 6.58 -6.97 -2.69
C MET A 145 5.09 -6.72 -2.43
N ALA A 146 4.25 -6.88 -3.45
CA ALA A 146 2.80 -6.76 -3.30
C ALA A 146 2.25 -7.81 -2.33
N GLN A 147 2.79 -9.04 -2.35
CA GLN A 147 2.45 -10.08 -1.38
C GLN A 147 2.89 -9.69 0.03
N ASP A 148 4.13 -9.26 0.23
CA ASP A 148 4.63 -8.86 1.55
C ASP A 148 3.82 -7.68 2.12
N LEU A 149 3.45 -6.72 1.28
CA LEU A 149 2.66 -5.55 1.66
C LEU A 149 1.21 -5.88 2.06
N THR A 150 0.70 -7.08 1.80
CA THR A 150 -0.61 -7.51 2.32
C THR A 150 -0.63 -7.71 3.85
N SER A 151 0.55 -7.80 4.47
CA SER A 151 0.69 -7.89 5.93
C SER A 151 0.40 -6.57 6.66
N VAL A 152 0.41 -5.44 5.93
CA VAL A 152 0.16 -4.10 6.49
C VAL A 152 -1.35 -3.86 6.64
N SER A 153 -1.74 -3.13 7.68
CA SER A 153 -3.12 -2.67 7.86
C SER A 153 -3.39 -1.37 7.10
N TYR A 154 -4.38 -1.38 6.20
CA TYR A 154 -4.82 -0.22 5.42
C TYR A 154 -6.20 0.33 5.84
N GLN A 155 -6.71 -0.05 7.02
CA GLN A 155 -8.08 0.26 7.44
C GLN A 155 -8.42 1.76 7.41
N GLU A 156 -7.42 2.62 7.67
CA GLU A 156 -7.57 4.08 7.70
C GLU A 156 -6.89 4.76 6.50
N SER A 157 -6.32 4.01 5.57
CA SER A 157 -5.54 4.52 4.44
C SER A 157 -6.34 4.53 3.12
N PHE A 158 -6.03 5.49 2.25
CA PHE A 158 -6.67 5.64 0.94
C PHE A 158 -6.02 4.81 -0.19
N HIS A 159 -4.95 4.09 0.12
CA HIS A 159 -4.21 3.22 -0.79
C HIS A 159 -4.11 1.81 -0.24
N GLY A 160 -3.57 0.89 -1.03
CA GLY A 160 -3.49 -0.53 -0.69
C GLY A 160 -2.18 -1.16 -1.19
N ALA A 161 -1.94 -2.40 -0.78
CA ALA A 161 -0.69 -3.12 -1.02
C ALA A 161 -0.19 -3.05 -2.47
N PHE A 162 -1.06 -3.32 -3.46
CA PHE A 162 -0.66 -3.30 -4.87
C PHE A 162 -0.34 -1.89 -5.37
N THR A 163 -1.11 -0.88 -4.96
CA THR A 163 -0.84 0.52 -5.32
C THR A 163 0.53 0.95 -4.77
N SER A 164 0.82 0.62 -3.51
CA SER A 164 2.09 0.93 -2.86
C SER A 164 3.27 0.18 -3.49
N ALA A 165 3.09 -1.09 -3.85
CA ALA A 165 4.11 -1.87 -4.56
C ALA A 165 4.45 -1.28 -5.93
N ASN A 166 3.44 -0.84 -6.69
CA ASN A 166 3.67 -0.19 -7.98
C ASN A 166 4.40 1.15 -7.83
N ALA A 167 4.05 1.95 -6.80
CA ALA A 167 4.77 3.18 -6.51
C ALA A 167 6.26 2.90 -6.21
N ALA A 168 6.54 1.87 -5.40
CA ALA A 168 7.90 1.44 -5.10
C ALA A 168 8.69 1.03 -6.36
N ILE A 169 8.06 0.25 -7.24
CA ILE A 169 8.68 -0.17 -8.51
C ILE A 169 8.96 1.03 -9.42
N ASN A 170 8.02 1.96 -9.55
CA ASN A 170 8.25 3.17 -10.35
C ASN A 170 9.46 3.96 -9.84
N LEU A 171 9.59 4.11 -8.52
CA LEU A 171 10.76 4.76 -7.91
C LEU A 171 12.06 4.00 -8.23
N ILE A 172 12.06 2.66 -8.11
CA ILE A 172 13.22 1.84 -8.49
C ILE A 172 13.60 2.07 -9.96
N VAL A 173 12.62 2.13 -10.85
CA VAL A 173 12.88 2.39 -12.28
C VAL A 173 13.47 3.77 -12.49
N GLU A 174 12.92 4.82 -11.86
CA GLU A 174 13.48 6.17 -11.91
C GLU A 174 14.93 6.21 -11.40
N ARG A 175 15.24 5.42 -10.36
CA ARG A 175 16.59 5.28 -9.80
C ARG A 175 17.58 4.61 -10.75
N LEU A 176 17.11 3.67 -11.58
CA LEU A 176 17.92 3.03 -12.62
C LEU A 176 18.25 3.97 -13.78
N GLU A 177 17.38 4.94 -14.06
CA GLU A 177 17.54 5.91 -15.14
C GLU A 177 18.32 7.18 -14.72
N SER A 178 18.63 7.33 -13.43
CA SER A 178 19.29 8.50 -12.83
C SER A 178 20.82 8.37 -12.77
#